data_AF-A0A4Y9P867-F1
#
_entry.id   AF-A0A4Y9P867-F1
#
_cell.length_a   1.000
_cell.length_b   1.000
_cell.length_c   1.000
_cell.angle_alpha   90.00
_cell.angle_beta   90.00
_cell.angle_gamma   90.00
#
_symmetry.space_group_name_H-M   'P 1'
#
loop_
_entity.id
_entity.type
_entity.pdbx_description
1 polymer ?
#
loop_
_entity_poly.entity_id
_entity_poly.type
_entity_poly.pdbx_seq_one_letter_code
_entity_poly.pdbx_strand_id
1 'polypeptide(L)'
;MLAHSFKRLAPAAALVASLVLPVIAAAQTFPTVPSGTVIGRTQSGTGPAQAIPFSQLIASMLSSSLDLNTINVNSVVYKGSTSGQATISAQAAAGTPTIKWPTQSGTVATGATSPIVLDAVTGVISCPTCATSFVAASPIVASRALAQTLNLSDFDGVVTAGHASAGDGGGATFKKIAGTFLDTRALTGSITTNGTSGCTNGTYYGVDLDGGSGRGLTGSVSVAGGVITAITPAFTSSAGYAAGDVLSIGSTIPGCSGSKTYTIATVTTPTGSFTDAVGNKFQIVFPAEGLDARAMGVKFDWDGTDGTATDNFTTLQNALSFAYYKTNTRSDLGGALGGLVLLAKGTAMVGCSGTAALVSPYGVKVKGQGNYTTVIKFCDTFSAGANQWELCDKTSHLACFGTLLEDFQIFNVVGTNGNSSRSVVYTNNAQHEAGMRRMAIYPGGCGRGVTYETGYGGATYILLDSVEFKGGKSDANCGGAGGAQVYINYGSTQVLVHNLNVSGFSSGSGGPRANGLAIDGGFVDIVGFHTEQVINPVTLNIPTDISKGMVRARSVVGGVDCVGLFSLSGVNIAGNFMLSPPMALNGCTRLVTNGQSGATTNLTSVSATDVVFTPNPRAW
;
A
#
# COMPACT_ATOMS: atom_id res chain seq x y z
N MET A 1 47.24 -21.94 -59.27
CA MET A 1 45.95 -21.83 -59.99
C MET A 1 45.54 -20.36 -59.90
N LEU A 2 45.57 -19.62 -61.01
CA LEU A 2 44.43 -19.34 -61.92
C LEU A 2 43.39 -18.43 -61.23
N ALA A 3 43.23 -17.13 -61.56
CA ALA A 3 42.86 -16.45 -62.83
C ALA A 3 41.35 -16.11 -62.85
N HIS A 4 40.80 -15.01 -63.42
CA HIS A 4 41.26 -13.78 -64.11
C HIS A 4 40.37 -12.60 -63.63
N SER A 5 40.63 -11.28 -63.74
CA SER A 5 41.42 -10.40 -64.65
C SER A 5 40.73 -9.92 -65.95
N PHE A 6 40.09 -8.74 -65.92
CA PHE A 6 39.83 -7.78 -67.03
C PHE A 6 39.51 -6.40 -66.38
N LYS A 7 40.00 -5.18 -66.73
CA LYS A 7 40.51 -4.52 -67.97
C LYS A 7 39.42 -4.37 -69.05
N ARG A 8 39.18 -3.24 -69.72
CA ARG A 8 39.82 -1.90 -69.86
C ARG A 8 38.69 -0.87 -70.21
N LEU A 9 38.84 0.40 -70.61
CA LEU A 9 39.94 1.25 -71.13
C LEU A 9 39.66 2.76 -70.78
N ALA A 10 40.13 3.72 -71.61
CA ALA A 10 39.85 5.17 -71.64
C ALA A 10 39.93 5.63 -73.13
N PRO A 11 39.97 6.92 -73.58
CA PRO A 11 40.23 8.23 -72.95
C PRO A 11 38.98 9.18 -73.07
N ALA A 12 38.98 10.53 -73.12
CA ALA A 12 40.01 11.58 -73.29
C ALA A 12 39.57 13.00 -72.82
N ALA A 13 40.50 13.97 -72.93
CA ALA A 13 40.40 15.41 -73.25
C ALA A 13 39.04 16.15 -73.17
N ALA A 14 38.92 17.40 -72.67
CA ALA A 14 39.84 18.39 -72.07
C ALA A 14 38.98 19.43 -71.28
N LEU A 15 39.39 20.59 -70.72
CA LEU A 15 40.60 21.43 -70.84
C LEU A 15 40.74 22.36 -69.60
N VAL A 16 41.93 22.38 -68.98
CA VAL A 16 42.67 23.48 -68.26
C VAL A 16 41.92 24.58 -67.45
N ALA A 17 42.54 24.92 -66.30
CA ALA A 17 42.44 26.17 -65.50
C ALA A 17 41.16 26.46 -64.66
N SER A 18 41.20 27.22 -63.56
CA SER A 18 42.20 27.39 -62.47
C SER A 18 41.71 28.43 -61.43
N LEU A 19 41.92 28.19 -60.13
CA LEU A 19 42.08 29.18 -59.04
C LEU A 19 41.05 30.35 -58.87
N VAL A 20 40.13 30.15 -57.91
CA VAL A 20 40.10 30.84 -56.59
C VAL A 20 39.91 32.39 -56.50
N LEU A 21 38.97 32.81 -55.61
CA LEU A 21 38.63 34.19 -55.14
C LEU A 21 37.83 35.10 -56.12
N PRO A 22 37.14 36.15 -55.63
CA PRO A 22 36.21 36.17 -54.49
C PRO A 22 34.83 36.79 -54.86
N VAL A 23 33.78 36.48 -54.10
CA VAL A 23 32.45 37.11 -54.31
C VAL A 23 32.41 38.51 -53.70
N ILE A 24 32.52 39.53 -54.53
CA ILE A 24 32.23 40.92 -54.16
C ILE A 24 30.71 41.16 -54.28
N ALA A 25 30.11 41.75 -53.25
CA ALA A 25 28.69 42.11 -53.28
C ALA A 25 28.43 43.24 -54.28
N ALA A 26 27.68 42.95 -55.35
CA ALA A 26 27.21 43.96 -56.29
C ALA A 26 26.11 44.81 -55.63
N ALA A 27 26.46 46.00 -55.16
CA ALA A 27 25.48 46.98 -54.71
C ALA A 27 24.59 47.39 -55.90
N GLN A 28 23.30 47.11 -55.81
CA GLN A 28 22.33 47.43 -56.86
C GLN A 28 22.14 48.95 -56.95
N THR A 29 22.81 49.59 -57.90
CA THR A 29 22.68 51.03 -58.16
C THR A 29 21.30 51.34 -58.72
N PHE A 30 20.44 51.93 -57.89
CA PHE A 30 19.19 52.51 -58.36
C PHE A 30 19.46 53.60 -59.40
N PRO A 31 18.70 53.66 -60.50
CA PRO A 31 18.87 54.69 -61.52
C PRO A 31 18.63 56.08 -60.92
N THR A 32 19.51 57.04 -61.22
CA THR A 32 19.48 58.38 -60.64
C THR A 32 18.25 59.16 -61.11
N VAL A 33 17.20 59.15 -60.30
CA VAL A 33 15.93 59.81 -60.61
C VAL A 33 16.12 61.34 -60.58
N PRO A 34 15.82 62.09 -61.66
CA PRO A 34 16.06 63.54 -61.69
C PRO A 34 15.30 64.31 -60.59
N SER A 35 15.93 65.33 -60.02
CA SER A 35 15.29 66.20 -59.03
C SER A 35 14.09 66.92 -59.66
N GLY A 36 12.93 66.85 -58.96
CA GLY A 36 11.64 67.28 -59.51
C GLY A 36 10.79 66.14 -60.10
N THR A 37 11.29 64.90 -60.16
CA THR A 37 10.45 63.75 -60.51
C THR A 37 9.40 63.49 -59.42
N VAL A 38 8.18 63.22 -59.87
CA VAL A 38 6.99 63.04 -59.03
C VAL A 38 6.51 61.60 -59.14
N ILE A 39 6.30 60.93 -58.02
CA ILE A 39 5.79 59.55 -57.98
C ILE A 39 4.52 59.52 -57.13
N GLY A 40 3.37 59.52 -57.81
CA GLY A 40 2.04 59.49 -57.20
C GLY A 40 1.41 60.86 -56.91
N ARG A 41 0.17 60.81 -56.44
CA ARG A 41 -0.66 61.93 -55.97
C ARG A 41 -1.35 61.52 -54.67
N THR A 42 -1.55 62.45 -53.73
CA THR A 42 -2.19 62.16 -52.45
C THR A 42 -3.73 62.03 -52.53
N GLN A 43 -4.38 62.66 -53.51
CA GLN A 43 -5.83 62.61 -53.72
C GLN A 43 -6.22 62.93 -55.17
N SER A 44 -7.51 62.78 -55.50
CA SER A 44 -8.06 62.93 -56.85
C SER A 44 -8.35 64.39 -57.24
N GLY A 45 -7.30 65.19 -57.42
CA GLY A 45 -7.36 66.48 -58.12
C GLY A 45 -6.50 66.50 -59.38
N THR A 46 -6.75 67.45 -60.28
CA THR A 46 -6.10 67.53 -61.61
C THR A 46 -4.94 68.53 -61.70
N GLY A 47 -4.77 69.43 -60.71
CA GLY A 47 -3.73 70.46 -60.70
C GLY A 47 -2.32 69.98 -60.30
N PRO A 48 -1.25 70.68 -60.72
CA PRO A 48 0.14 70.26 -60.47
C PRO A 48 0.58 70.35 -58.98
N ALA A 49 -0.15 71.09 -58.14
CA ALA A 49 0.17 71.28 -56.72
C ALA A 49 -0.04 70.02 -55.82
N GLN A 50 -0.52 68.90 -56.38
CA GLN A 50 -0.71 67.63 -55.66
C GLN A 50 0.38 66.58 -55.97
N ALA A 51 1.47 67.01 -56.61
CA ALA A 51 2.67 66.22 -56.82
C ALA A 51 3.41 65.96 -55.48
N ILE A 52 3.64 64.70 -55.12
CA ILE A 52 4.56 64.35 -54.03
C ILE A 52 6.00 64.43 -54.59
N PRO A 53 6.88 65.32 -54.08
CA PRO A 53 8.28 65.30 -54.44
C PRO A 53 8.92 64.00 -53.97
N PHE A 54 9.72 63.34 -54.81
CA PHE A 54 10.37 62.07 -54.45
C PHE A 54 11.22 62.17 -53.17
N SER A 55 11.78 63.34 -52.87
CA SER A 55 12.48 63.63 -51.61
C SER A 55 11.57 63.61 -50.37
N GLN A 56 10.29 64.00 -50.47
CA GLN A 56 9.33 63.88 -49.37
C GLN A 56 8.89 62.42 -49.16
N LEU A 57 8.78 61.63 -50.23
CA LEU A 57 8.49 60.19 -50.13
C LEU A 57 9.64 59.43 -49.45
N ILE A 58 10.89 59.73 -49.83
CA ILE A 58 12.07 59.18 -49.14
C ILE A 58 12.13 59.68 -47.69
N ALA A 59 11.82 60.96 -47.43
CA ALA A 59 11.79 61.49 -46.07
C ALA A 59 10.72 60.81 -45.20
N SER A 60 9.51 60.55 -45.70
CA SER A 60 8.50 59.81 -44.92
C SER A 60 8.92 58.36 -44.67
N MET A 61 9.46 57.66 -45.68
CA MET A 61 9.95 56.28 -45.53
C MET A 61 11.17 56.12 -44.61
N LEU A 62 11.96 57.18 -44.40
CA LEU A 62 13.12 57.18 -43.50
C LEU A 62 12.87 57.82 -42.13
N SER A 63 11.82 58.65 -41.98
CA SER A 63 11.50 59.31 -40.70
C SER A 63 10.40 58.61 -39.91
N SER A 64 9.55 57.79 -40.55
CA SER A 64 8.68 56.89 -39.80
C SER A 64 9.51 55.75 -39.19
N SER A 65 9.73 55.81 -37.87
CA SER A 65 9.88 54.57 -37.10
C SER A 65 8.73 53.63 -37.47
N LEU A 66 9.01 52.35 -37.72
CA LEU A 66 8.01 51.39 -38.16
C LEU A 66 6.98 51.15 -37.03
N ASP A 67 5.91 51.95 -37.02
CA ASP A 67 4.89 51.91 -35.99
C ASP A 67 4.00 50.67 -36.19
N LEU A 68 4.18 49.69 -35.31
CA LEU A 68 3.57 48.35 -35.43
C LEU A 68 2.09 48.30 -35.01
N ASN A 69 1.43 49.46 -34.90
CA ASN A 69 0.00 49.65 -34.63
C ASN A 69 -0.97 48.96 -35.63
N THR A 70 -0.48 48.16 -36.57
CA THR A 70 -1.29 47.39 -37.53
C THR A 70 -1.04 45.87 -37.53
N ILE A 71 -0.22 45.32 -36.62
CA ILE A 71 -0.11 43.86 -36.44
C ILE A 71 -1.34 43.33 -35.68
N ASN A 72 -2.45 43.17 -36.41
CA ASN A 72 -3.65 42.43 -35.98
C ASN A 72 -3.51 40.91 -36.25
N VAL A 73 -2.38 40.33 -35.82
CA VAL A 73 -2.17 38.88 -35.78
C VAL A 73 -1.44 38.50 -34.49
N ASN A 74 -1.84 37.38 -33.88
CA ASN A 74 -1.63 37.07 -32.46
C ASN A 74 -0.18 36.71 -32.03
N SER A 75 0.86 37.17 -32.75
CA SER A 75 2.25 36.82 -32.45
C SER A 75 3.27 37.81 -33.02
N VAL A 76 4.17 38.32 -32.18
CA VAL A 76 5.46 38.88 -32.63
C VAL A 76 6.44 37.71 -32.78
N VAL A 77 6.91 37.46 -34.01
CA VAL A 77 7.76 36.29 -34.32
C VAL A 77 9.17 36.73 -34.71
N TYR A 78 10.10 36.66 -33.76
CA TYR A 78 11.52 36.82 -34.03
C TYR A 78 12.07 35.58 -34.75
N LYS A 79 12.50 35.71 -36.01
CA LYS A 79 13.14 34.63 -36.78
C LYS A 79 14.61 34.95 -37.05
N GLY A 80 15.49 34.06 -36.60
CA GLY A 80 16.90 34.00 -36.99
C GLY A 80 17.26 32.57 -37.37
N SER A 81 18.19 32.41 -38.32
CA SER A 81 18.71 31.09 -38.75
C SER A 81 19.87 30.57 -37.90
N THR A 82 20.29 31.35 -36.90
CA THR A 82 21.36 31.05 -35.93
C THR A 82 20.94 31.53 -34.54
N SER A 83 21.65 31.11 -33.49
CA SER A 83 21.42 31.52 -32.11
C SER A 83 21.76 33.00 -31.90
N GLY A 84 20.76 33.88 -32.05
CA GLY A 84 20.86 35.33 -31.80
C GLY A 84 20.03 35.76 -30.58
N GLN A 85 20.50 36.80 -29.88
CA GLN A 85 19.77 37.42 -28.78
C GLN A 85 18.77 38.45 -29.33
N ALA A 86 17.49 38.31 -29.01
CA ALA A 86 16.45 39.28 -29.33
C ALA A 86 16.19 40.20 -28.12
N THR A 87 16.66 41.45 -28.20
CA THR A 87 16.55 42.42 -27.10
C THR A 87 15.33 43.30 -27.26
N ILE A 88 14.38 43.20 -26.32
CA ILE A 88 13.25 44.14 -26.20
C ILE A 88 13.65 45.24 -25.21
N SER A 89 14.13 46.36 -25.74
CA SER A 89 14.45 47.56 -24.94
C SER A 89 13.21 48.40 -24.67
N ALA A 90 13.03 48.87 -23.44
CA ALA A 90 12.02 49.89 -23.12
C ALA A 90 12.28 51.17 -23.93
N GLN A 91 11.23 51.83 -24.41
CA GLN A 91 11.35 53.17 -24.98
C GLN A 91 11.59 54.17 -23.82
N ALA A 92 12.60 55.03 -23.95
CA ALA A 92 13.08 55.86 -22.83
C ALA A 92 12.12 56.98 -22.36
N ALA A 93 10.94 57.09 -22.98
CA ALA A 93 9.87 58.00 -22.61
C ALA A 93 8.54 57.24 -22.52
N ALA A 94 7.79 57.49 -21.44
CA ALA A 94 6.44 56.97 -21.16
C ALA A 94 6.29 55.44 -20.93
N GLY A 95 6.68 54.98 -19.74
CA GLY A 95 6.05 53.83 -19.07
C GLY A 95 6.90 52.57 -18.91
N THR A 96 6.63 51.82 -17.83
CA THR A 96 7.22 50.49 -17.60
C THR A 96 6.64 49.50 -18.61
N PRO A 97 7.45 48.85 -19.48
CA PRO A 97 6.93 47.89 -20.44
C PRO A 97 6.37 46.67 -19.71
N THR A 98 5.09 46.36 -19.92
CA THR A 98 4.41 45.22 -19.31
C THR A 98 4.15 44.14 -20.33
N ILE A 99 5.03 43.14 -20.37
CA ILE A 99 4.77 41.89 -21.12
C ILE A 99 3.65 41.14 -20.39
N LYS A 100 2.44 41.20 -20.95
CA LYS A 100 1.30 40.39 -20.49
C LYS A 100 1.35 39.03 -21.18
N TRP A 101 1.80 38.02 -20.43
CA TRP A 101 1.65 36.62 -20.79
C TRP A 101 0.17 36.20 -20.83
N PRO A 102 -0.19 35.12 -21.55
CA PRO A 102 -1.53 34.53 -21.44
C PRO A 102 -1.85 34.15 -19.98
N THR A 103 -3.13 34.11 -19.63
CA THR A 103 -3.65 34.22 -18.25
C THR A 103 -3.42 33.02 -17.33
N GLN A 104 -2.54 32.08 -17.68
CA GLN A 104 -2.01 31.09 -16.74
C GLN A 104 -0.78 31.66 -16.02
N SER A 105 -0.86 31.78 -14.70
CA SER A 105 0.26 32.20 -13.85
C SER A 105 1.37 31.14 -13.85
N GLY A 106 2.56 31.50 -14.33
CA GLY A 106 3.73 30.61 -14.33
C GLY A 106 5.04 31.39 -14.16
N THR A 107 6.02 30.76 -13.49
CA THR A 107 7.34 31.36 -13.26
C THR A 107 8.23 31.16 -14.47
N VAL A 108 8.74 32.26 -15.05
CA VAL A 108 9.74 32.20 -16.12
C VAL A 108 11.09 31.78 -15.53
N ALA A 109 11.63 30.65 -15.99
CA ALA A 109 12.93 30.15 -15.57
C ALA A 109 14.08 30.94 -16.24
N THR A 110 14.48 32.06 -15.65
CA THR A 110 15.46 33.01 -16.21
C THR A 110 16.94 32.60 -16.06
N GLY A 111 17.23 31.42 -15.50
CA GLY A 111 18.61 31.01 -15.18
C GLY A 111 18.81 29.50 -15.04
N ALA A 112 18.09 28.69 -15.81
CA ALA A 112 18.21 27.23 -15.75
C ALA A 112 19.16 26.68 -16.83
N THR A 113 20.10 25.83 -16.41
CA THR A 113 20.92 25.00 -17.30
C THR A 113 20.19 23.72 -17.70
N SER A 114 20.68 23.06 -18.76
CA SER A 114 20.10 21.82 -19.32
C SER A 114 20.01 20.69 -18.27
N PRO A 115 18.97 19.83 -18.28
CA PRO A 115 17.93 19.67 -19.32
C PRO A 115 16.51 20.05 -18.84
N ILE A 116 16.20 21.35 -18.85
CA ILE A 116 14.80 21.80 -18.73
C ILE A 116 14.08 21.56 -20.07
N VAL A 117 12.93 20.87 -20.00
CA VAL A 117 12.06 20.55 -21.13
C VAL A 117 10.72 21.23 -20.92
N LEU A 118 10.43 22.23 -21.75
CA LEU A 118 9.11 22.83 -21.88
C LEU A 118 8.24 21.95 -22.80
N ASP A 119 7.13 21.46 -22.28
CA ASP A 119 6.08 20.86 -23.10
C ASP A 119 5.40 21.97 -23.93
N ALA A 120 5.57 21.90 -25.26
CA ALA A 120 5.04 22.90 -26.20
C ALA A 120 3.53 22.82 -26.42
N VAL A 121 2.83 21.81 -25.88
CA VAL A 121 1.38 21.62 -25.97
C VAL A 121 0.69 22.00 -24.66
N THR A 122 1.26 21.60 -23.51
CA THR A 122 0.66 21.89 -22.19
C THR A 122 1.23 23.14 -21.50
N GLY A 123 2.35 23.68 -21.99
CA GLY A 123 3.06 24.82 -21.36
C GLY A 123 3.84 24.45 -20.10
N VAL A 124 3.88 23.17 -19.70
CA VAL A 124 4.54 22.71 -18.48
C VAL A 124 6.06 22.76 -18.64
N ILE A 125 6.72 23.57 -17.82
CA ILE A 125 8.17 23.53 -17.64
C ILE A 125 8.50 22.34 -16.72
N SER A 126 9.11 21.31 -17.29
CA SER A 126 9.68 20.18 -16.55
C SER A 126 11.20 20.25 -16.56
N CYS A 127 11.87 19.58 -15.62
CA CYS A 127 13.26 19.18 -15.82
C CYS A 127 13.41 17.71 -15.45
N PRO A 128 13.46 16.78 -16.42
CA PRO A 128 13.50 15.35 -16.16
C PRO A 128 14.68 14.87 -15.31
N THR A 129 15.75 15.66 -15.15
CA THR A 129 16.92 15.29 -14.32
C THR A 129 17.35 16.36 -13.31
N CYS A 130 16.56 17.41 -13.07
CA CYS A 130 16.90 18.42 -12.05
C CYS A 130 16.23 18.08 -10.71
N ALA A 131 16.99 18.23 -9.63
CA ALA A 131 16.44 18.71 -8.37
C ALA A 131 15.78 20.08 -8.61
N THR A 132 14.45 20.19 -8.52
CA THR A 132 13.72 21.42 -8.93
C THR A 132 13.71 22.53 -7.87
N SER A 133 14.38 22.33 -6.73
CA SER A 133 14.59 23.38 -5.73
C SER A 133 16.03 23.33 -5.19
N PHE A 134 16.82 24.33 -5.60
CA PHE A 134 18.16 24.61 -5.05
C PHE A 134 18.10 25.50 -3.79
N VAL A 135 16.89 25.81 -3.29
CA VAL A 135 16.66 26.73 -2.15
C VAL A 135 16.02 26.04 -0.94
N ALA A 136 15.58 24.79 -1.09
CA ALA A 136 15.10 23.96 0.00
C ALA A 136 16.21 22.99 0.46
N ALA A 137 16.27 22.72 1.77
CA ALA A 137 17.21 21.75 2.35
C ALA A 137 16.90 20.27 1.96
N SER A 138 15.89 20.06 1.12
CA SER A 138 15.60 18.78 0.46
C SER A 138 14.94 19.09 -0.89
N PRO A 139 15.55 18.74 -2.04
CA PRO A 139 14.95 19.01 -3.34
C PRO A 139 13.77 18.10 -3.62
N ILE A 140 12.90 18.55 -4.53
CA ILE A 140 11.80 17.74 -5.05
C ILE A 140 12.27 17.04 -6.33
N VAL A 141 11.99 15.74 -6.43
CA VAL A 141 12.27 14.87 -7.59
C VAL A 141 10.99 14.15 -8.03
N ALA A 142 10.86 13.84 -9.32
CA ALA A 142 9.60 13.28 -9.85
C ALA A 142 9.21 11.92 -9.22
N SER A 143 10.19 11.03 -9.00
CA SER A 143 9.98 9.75 -8.32
C SER A 143 11.28 9.20 -7.72
N ARG A 144 11.16 8.16 -6.90
CA ARG A 144 12.29 7.37 -6.38
C ARG A 144 13.09 6.66 -7.47
N ALA A 145 12.45 6.27 -8.57
CA ALA A 145 13.16 5.66 -9.71
C ALA A 145 14.08 6.68 -10.39
N LEU A 146 13.63 7.92 -10.56
CA LEU A 146 14.51 9.03 -10.95
C LEU A 146 15.56 9.30 -9.86
N ALA A 147 15.13 9.27 -8.60
CA ALA A 147 15.92 9.19 -7.35
C ALA A 147 17.28 8.52 -7.50
N GLN A 148 17.19 7.25 -7.90
CA GLN A 148 18.28 6.30 -8.06
C GLN A 148 19.26 6.64 -9.19
N THR A 149 18.84 7.44 -10.18
CA THR A 149 19.68 7.84 -11.32
C THR A 149 20.38 9.19 -11.16
N LEU A 150 20.07 9.94 -10.10
CA LEU A 150 20.69 11.22 -9.80
C LEU A 150 21.89 11.06 -8.85
N ASN A 151 22.86 11.97 -8.94
CA ASN A 151 23.83 12.21 -7.87
C ASN A 151 23.17 13.18 -6.86
N LEU A 152 23.03 12.74 -5.62
CA LEU A 152 22.38 13.47 -4.53
C LEU A 152 23.37 13.70 -3.37
N SER A 153 24.67 13.77 -3.66
CA SER A 153 25.73 13.90 -2.66
C SER A 153 25.59 15.15 -1.78
N ASP A 154 25.11 16.25 -2.35
CA ASP A 154 25.01 17.55 -1.69
C ASP A 154 23.72 17.73 -0.86
N PHE A 155 22.87 16.69 -0.78
CA PHE A 155 21.56 16.76 -0.11
C PHE A 155 21.45 15.77 1.06
N ASP A 156 21.11 16.27 2.25
CA ASP A 156 20.83 15.44 3.44
C ASP A 156 19.43 14.79 3.43
N GLY A 157 18.55 15.21 2.52
CA GLY A 157 17.23 14.65 2.32
C GLY A 157 16.65 15.02 0.97
N VAL A 158 15.61 14.33 0.55
CA VAL A 158 14.93 14.48 -0.76
C VAL A 158 13.44 14.23 -0.58
N VAL A 159 12.59 14.92 -1.34
CA VAL A 159 11.14 14.68 -1.36
C VAL A 159 10.74 14.21 -2.74
N THR A 160 9.97 13.12 -2.84
CA THR A 160 9.35 12.75 -4.12
C THR A 160 8.07 13.53 -4.34
N ALA A 161 7.82 13.97 -5.58
CA ALA A 161 6.53 14.54 -6.00
C ALA A 161 5.36 13.58 -5.71
N GLY A 162 4.11 14.07 -5.72
CA GLY A 162 2.93 13.25 -5.41
C GLY A 162 2.80 11.98 -6.27
N HIS A 163 2.00 11.00 -5.81
CA HIS A 163 1.85 9.68 -6.43
C HIS A 163 1.30 9.71 -7.88
N ALA A 164 2.16 10.01 -8.86
CA ALA A 164 1.83 9.98 -10.28
C ALA A 164 1.63 8.53 -10.76
N SER A 165 2.48 7.60 -10.32
CA SER A 165 2.23 6.17 -10.35
C SER A 165 2.49 5.51 -8.99
N ALA A 166 2.05 4.26 -8.83
CA ALA A 166 2.20 3.54 -7.57
C ALA A 166 3.57 2.85 -7.50
N GLY A 167 4.28 3.07 -6.38
CA GLY A 167 5.67 2.63 -6.19
C GLY A 167 6.74 3.68 -6.56
N ASP A 168 6.34 4.87 -7.02
CA ASP A 168 7.23 6.03 -7.21
C ASP A 168 7.81 6.60 -5.91
N GLY A 169 7.41 6.10 -4.74
CA GLY A 169 7.71 6.72 -3.44
C GLY A 169 6.82 7.93 -3.12
N GLY A 170 5.97 8.35 -4.07
CA GLY A 170 5.46 9.72 -4.17
C GLY A 170 4.93 10.37 -2.88
N GLY A 171 5.18 11.68 -2.73
CA GLY A 171 4.85 12.46 -1.54
C GLY A 171 5.74 12.18 -0.33
N ALA A 172 6.46 11.05 -0.28
CA ALA A 172 7.33 10.73 0.85
C ALA A 172 8.58 11.61 0.90
N THR A 173 9.04 11.84 2.13
CA THR A 173 10.34 12.45 2.44
C THR A 173 11.35 11.35 2.73
N PHE A 174 12.57 11.54 2.24
CA PHE A 174 13.71 10.64 2.41
C PHE A 174 14.85 11.40 3.09
N LYS A 175 15.60 10.72 3.95
CA LYS A 175 16.79 11.27 4.61
C LYS A 175 18.02 10.43 4.27
N LYS A 176 19.14 11.08 4.00
CA LYS A 176 20.46 10.46 3.82
C LYS A 176 20.88 9.76 5.12
N ILE A 177 21.36 8.52 5.02
CA ILE A 177 21.78 7.70 6.16
C ILE A 177 23.14 7.04 5.95
N ALA A 178 23.81 6.73 7.06
CA ALA A 178 24.85 5.72 7.13
C ALA A 178 24.24 4.38 7.62
N GLY A 179 24.82 3.24 7.21
CA GLY A 179 24.41 1.91 7.67
C GLY A 179 23.42 1.18 6.76
N THR A 180 22.49 0.43 7.35
CA THR A 180 21.49 -0.44 6.70
C THR A 180 20.17 0.30 6.48
N PHE A 181 19.40 -0.08 5.46
CA PHE A 181 18.04 0.41 5.28
C PHE A 181 17.09 -0.25 6.29
N LEU A 182 16.18 0.51 6.87
CA LEU A 182 15.28 0.06 7.94
C LEU A 182 14.06 -0.72 7.42
N ASP A 183 13.82 -0.70 6.11
CA ASP A 183 12.77 -1.41 5.39
C ASP A 183 13.22 -2.72 4.71
N THR A 184 14.43 -3.20 5.02
CA THR A 184 14.82 -4.60 4.77
C THR A 184 14.30 -5.49 5.91
N ARG A 185 13.97 -6.74 5.59
CA ARG A 185 13.55 -7.79 6.54
C ARG A 185 14.47 -8.99 6.41
N ALA A 186 14.74 -9.72 7.48
CA ALA A 186 15.45 -10.99 7.36
C ALA A 186 14.60 -12.00 6.58
N LEU A 187 15.25 -12.88 5.79
CA LEU A 187 14.59 -13.93 5.01
C LEU A 187 15.14 -15.32 5.31
N THR A 188 16.46 -15.44 5.47
CA THR A 188 17.12 -16.70 5.85
C THR A 188 18.32 -16.42 6.75
N GLY A 189 18.76 -17.46 7.46
CA GLY A 189 19.96 -17.46 8.29
C GLY A 189 20.26 -18.85 8.83
N SER A 190 21.36 -18.98 9.55
CA SER A 190 21.81 -20.25 10.12
C SER A 190 22.30 -20.05 11.56
N ILE A 191 22.22 -21.12 12.37
CA ILE A 191 22.87 -21.13 13.69
C ILE A 191 24.39 -21.18 13.46
N THR A 192 25.11 -20.21 14.02
CA THR A 192 26.55 -19.99 13.78
C THR A 192 27.38 -20.40 15.01
N THR A 193 26.75 -20.40 16.18
CA THR A 193 27.27 -21.03 17.40
C THR A 193 26.10 -21.63 18.16
N ASN A 194 25.97 -22.95 18.14
CA ASN A 194 25.01 -23.66 18.97
C ASN A 194 25.50 -23.58 20.43
N GLY A 195 24.58 -23.39 21.38
CA GLY A 195 24.92 -23.40 22.81
C GLY A 195 25.62 -24.71 23.17
N THR A 196 26.87 -24.61 23.64
CA THR A 196 27.85 -25.72 23.54
C THR A 196 27.54 -26.90 24.45
N SER A 197 26.85 -26.67 25.57
CA SER A 197 26.19 -27.70 26.38
C SER A 197 25.29 -27.08 27.47
N GLY A 198 24.50 -27.93 28.12
CA GLY A 198 23.71 -27.59 29.32
C GLY A 198 22.31 -27.06 29.06
N CYS A 199 21.93 -26.80 27.81
CA CYS A 199 20.58 -26.38 27.46
C CYS A 199 19.54 -27.44 27.89
N THR A 200 18.43 -27.00 28.46
CA THR A 200 17.30 -27.89 28.82
C THR A 200 16.60 -28.33 27.53
N ASN A 201 16.37 -29.63 27.34
CA ASN A 201 15.69 -30.14 26.15
C ASN A 201 14.23 -29.66 26.11
N GLY A 202 13.78 -29.20 24.94
CA GLY A 202 12.44 -28.64 24.77
C GLY A 202 12.30 -27.84 23.48
N THR A 203 11.11 -27.26 23.26
CA THR A 203 10.88 -26.22 22.24
C THR A 203 10.48 -24.95 22.96
N TYR A 204 11.26 -23.89 22.74
CA TYR A 204 11.09 -22.58 23.34
C TYR A 204 10.53 -21.64 22.28
N TYR A 205 9.42 -20.97 22.57
CA TYR A 205 8.81 -19.98 21.67
C TYR A 205 9.09 -18.59 22.20
N GLY A 206 8.88 -17.57 21.36
CA GLY A 206 9.03 -16.18 21.76
C GLY A 206 10.47 -15.80 22.10
N VAL A 207 11.46 -16.52 21.54
CA VAL A 207 12.87 -16.25 21.80
C VAL A 207 13.32 -15.09 20.93
N ASP A 208 13.66 -13.97 21.56
CA ASP A 208 14.28 -12.82 20.90
C ASP A 208 15.66 -13.17 20.32
N LEU A 209 15.94 -12.68 19.11
CA LEU A 209 17.23 -12.78 18.43
C LEU A 209 17.84 -11.37 18.32
N ASP A 210 18.50 -10.95 19.39
CA ASP A 210 18.99 -9.58 19.59
C ASP A 210 20.37 -9.34 18.96
N GLY A 211 20.54 -8.20 18.29
CA GLY A 211 21.83 -7.78 17.71
C GLY A 211 21.72 -7.40 16.23
N GLY A 212 22.86 -7.41 15.54
CA GLY A 212 22.94 -6.93 14.15
C GLY A 212 22.62 -5.44 14.00
N SER A 213 22.13 -5.06 12.82
CA SER A 213 21.69 -3.70 12.50
C SER A 213 20.17 -3.51 12.57
N GLY A 214 19.39 -4.59 12.68
CA GLY A 214 17.93 -4.57 12.74
C GLY A 214 17.33 -4.78 14.13
N ARG A 215 16.02 -5.05 14.18
CA ARG A 215 15.29 -5.41 15.40
C ARG A 215 14.10 -6.34 15.15
N GLY A 216 13.63 -7.00 16.20
CA GLY A 216 12.34 -7.68 16.25
C GLY A 216 12.25 -8.98 15.47
N LEU A 217 13.39 -9.63 15.18
CA LEU A 217 13.38 -11.04 14.84
C LEU A 217 13.21 -11.87 16.12
N THR A 218 12.04 -12.49 16.29
CA THR A 218 11.80 -13.51 17.30
C THR A 218 11.76 -14.89 16.62
N GLY A 219 11.61 -15.97 17.38
CA GLY A 219 11.37 -17.29 16.79
C GLY A 219 11.11 -18.39 17.80
N SER A 220 10.95 -19.61 17.27
CA SER A 220 11.01 -20.83 18.08
C SER A 220 12.39 -21.48 18.00
N VAL A 221 12.87 -22.02 19.11
CA VAL A 221 14.19 -22.64 19.28
C VAL A 221 14.00 -24.04 19.86
N SER A 222 14.50 -25.04 19.15
CA SER A 222 14.46 -26.44 19.59
C SER A 222 15.80 -26.84 20.19
N VAL A 223 15.74 -27.46 21.37
CA VAL A 223 16.90 -28.02 22.09
C VAL A 223 16.72 -29.53 22.21
N ALA A 224 17.73 -30.29 21.79
CA ALA A 224 17.82 -31.72 22.00
C ALA A 224 19.27 -32.13 22.27
N GLY A 225 19.48 -33.16 23.09
CA GLY A 225 20.83 -33.60 23.47
C GLY A 225 21.64 -32.58 24.27
N GLY A 226 20.99 -31.60 24.92
CA GLY A 226 21.66 -30.55 25.69
C GLY A 226 22.18 -29.36 24.86
N VAL A 227 21.88 -29.30 23.56
CA VAL A 227 22.32 -28.26 22.62
C VAL A 227 21.16 -27.75 21.76
N ILE A 228 21.26 -26.54 21.23
CA ILE A 228 20.30 -26.03 20.23
C ILE A 228 20.48 -26.81 18.93
N THR A 229 19.37 -27.32 18.37
CA THR A 229 19.35 -28.12 17.14
C THR A 229 18.62 -27.45 15.97
N ALA A 230 17.65 -26.58 16.24
CA ALA A 230 16.94 -25.82 15.21
C ALA A 230 16.48 -24.45 15.74
N ILE A 231 16.36 -23.48 14.84
CA ILE A 231 15.74 -22.17 15.07
C ILE A 231 14.81 -21.89 13.88
N THR A 232 13.56 -21.52 14.16
CA THR A 232 12.56 -21.11 13.15
C THR A 232 12.16 -19.66 13.42
N PRO A 233 12.76 -18.67 12.72
CA PRO A 233 12.47 -17.26 12.99
C PRO A 233 11.15 -16.76 12.39
N ALA A 234 10.48 -15.86 13.12
CA ALA A 234 9.33 -15.07 12.71
C ALA A 234 9.76 -13.91 11.78
N PHE A 235 10.36 -14.25 10.63
CA PHE A 235 10.95 -13.33 9.66
C PHE A 235 10.03 -12.18 9.23
N THR A 236 8.71 -12.42 9.25
CA THR A 236 7.65 -11.50 8.85
C THR A 236 7.68 -10.18 9.63
N SER A 237 8.00 -10.21 10.92
CA SER A 237 7.97 -9.03 11.81
C SER A 237 9.34 -8.33 11.95
N SER A 238 10.40 -8.95 11.45
CA SER A 238 11.76 -8.42 11.50
C SER A 238 11.96 -7.19 10.60
N ALA A 239 12.81 -6.24 11.00
CA ALA A 239 13.12 -5.05 10.19
C ALA A 239 14.53 -4.47 10.46
N GLY A 240 15.15 -3.91 9.42
CA GLY A 240 16.43 -3.20 9.46
C GLY A 240 17.70 -4.06 9.41
N TYR A 241 17.57 -5.39 9.26
CA TYR A 241 18.70 -6.30 9.26
C TYR A 241 19.49 -6.28 7.93
N ALA A 242 20.76 -6.64 8.00
CA ALA A 242 21.67 -6.87 6.88
C ALA A 242 22.08 -8.35 6.78
N ALA A 243 22.46 -8.81 5.58
CA ALA A 243 23.16 -10.08 5.43
C ALA A 243 24.54 -10.00 6.12
N GLY A 244 24.89 -10.99 6.93
CA GLY A 244 26.05 -11.00 7.80
C GLY A 244 25.79 -10.54 9.24
N ASP A 245 24.59 -10.00 9.56
CA ASP A 245 24.24 -9.64 10.94
C ASP A 245 24.28 -10.88 11.84
N VAL A 246 25.00 -10.77 12.98
CA VAL A 246 25.11 -11.83 13.99
C VAL A 246 24.22 -11.47 15.17
N LEU A 247 23.23 -12.33 15.43
CA LEU A 247 22.24 -12.16 16.48
C LEU A 247 22.56 -13.10 17.64
N SER A 248 22.48 -12.60 18.87
CA SER A 248 22.53 -13.39 20.09
C SER A 248 21.15 -13.97 20.38
N ILE A 249 21.10 -15.26 20.68
CA ILE A 249 19.86 -15.95 21.05
C ILE A 249 19.58 -15.68 22.53
N GLY A 250 18.38 -15.17 22.84
CA GLY A 250 18.00 -14.67 24.17
C GLY A 250 18.23 -15.66 25.33
N SER A 251 18.37 -15.11 26.54
CA SER A 251 18.61 -15.86 27.78
C SER A 251 17.41 -16.68 28.28
N THR A 252 16.30 -16.69 27.55
CA THR A 252 15.05 -17.38 27.89
C THR A 252 15.13 -18.91 27.82
N ILE A 253 16.21 -19.48 27.27
CA ILE A 253 16.43 -20.93 27.16
C ILE A 253 17.17 -21.47 28.42
N PRO A 254 16.52 -22.22 29.32
CA PRO A 254 17.09 -22.60 30.61
C PRO A 254 18.31 -23.52 30.50
N GLY A 255 19.31 -23.29 31.35
CA GLY A 255 20.53 -24.11 31.45
C GLY A 255 21.58 -23.88 30.37
N CYS A 256 21.24 -23.22 29.27
CA CYS A 256 22.16 -23.00 28.15
C CYS A 256 23.41 -22.19 28.52
N SER A 257 24.56 -22.85 28.66
CA SER A 257 25.85 -22.19 28.78
C SER A 257 26.35 -21.61 27.44
N GLY A 258 27.47 -20.89 27.46
CA GLY A 258 28.20 -20.42 26.27
C GLY A 258 27.52 -19.32 25.45
N SER A 259 28.23 -18.84 24.43
CA SER A 259 27.65 -17.99 23.39
C SER A 259 26.69 -18.79 22.51
N LYS A 260 25.66 -18.13 21.98
CA LYS A 260 24.56 -18.71 21.21
C LYS A 260 24.19 -17.73 20.12
N THR A 261 24.50 -18.03 18.86
CA THR A 261 24.36 -17.06 17.76
C THR A 261 23.68 -17.60 16.51
N TYR A 262 22.95 -16.73 15.84
CA TYR A 262 22.29 -16.94 14.57
C TYR A 262 22.74 -15.84 13.59
N THR A 263 23.26 -16.20 12.43
CA THR A 263 23.69 -15.22 11.40
C THR A 263 22.65 -15.11 10.29
N ILE A 264 22.25 -13.89 9.98
CA ILE A 264 21.36 -13.58 8.86
C ILE A 264 22.12 -13.79 7.55
N ALA A 265 21.61 -14.69 6.70
CA ALA A 265 22.23 -15.03 5.42
C ALA A 265 21.64 -14.21 4.26
N THR A 266 20.33 -13.94 4.27
CA THR A 266 19.67 -13.11 3.26
C THR A 266 18.59 -12.21 3.86
N VAL A 267 18.32 -11.08 3.17
CA VAL A 267 17.33 -10.07 3.54
C VAL A 267 16.50 -9.67 2.32
N THR A 268 15.32 -9.09 2.52
CA THR A 268 14.55 -8.48 1.43
C THR A 268 15.29 -7.30 0.82
N THR A 269 14.99 -7.00 -0.44
CA THR A 269 15.30 -5.68 -1.01
C THR A 269 14.53 -4.59 -0.25
N PRO A 270 15.10 -3.39 -0.06
CA PRO A 270 14.34 -2.23 0.38
C PRO A 270 13.28 -1.89 -0.67
N THR A 271 12.09 -1.46 -0.23
CA THR A 271 10.99 -1.07 -1.13
C THR A 271 10.38 0.29 -0.78
N GLY A 272 10.77 0.87 0.36
CA GLY A 272 10.65 2.29 0.67
C GLY A 272 11.91 3.04 0.26
N SER A 273 13.07 2.59 0.71
CA SER A 273 14.34 3.32 0.59
C SER A 273 15.07 3.09 -0.75
N PHE A 274 16.10 3.89 -1.02
CA PHE A 274 16.91 3.77 -2.24
C PHE A 274 18.37 4.19 -2.06
N THR A 275 19.22 3.75 -2.98
CA THR A 275 20.60 4.25 -3.17
C THR A 275 20.63 5.13 -4.42
N ASP A 276 21.36 6.24 -4.37
CA ASP A 276 21.55 7.15 -5.53
C ASP A 276 22.63 6.64 -6.50
N ALA A 277 22.86 7.38 -7.60
CA ALA A 277 23.78 6.97 -8.67
C ALA A 277 25.27 6.94 -8.27
N VAL A 278 25.64 7.42 -7.07
CA VAL A 278 27.02 7.42 -6.56
C VAL A 278 27.18 6.70 -5.21
N GLY A 279 26.13 6.00 -4.75
CA GLY A 279 26.18 5.14 -3.56
C GLY A 279 25.63 5.75 -2.26
N ASN A 280 25.11 6.98 -2.27
CA ASN A 280 24.46 7.57 -1.09
C ASN A 280 23.13 6.83 -0.80
N LYS A 281 22.91 6.46 0.47
CA LYS A 281 21.69 5.78 0.91
C LYS A 281 20.66 6.77 1.43
N PHE A 282 19.44 6.73 0.88
CA PHE A 282 18.30 7.55 1.26
C PHE A 282 17.18 6.69 1.86
N GLN A 283 16.99 6.82 3.16
CA GLN A 283 15.98 6.12 3.95
C GLN A 283 14.65 6.85 3.90
N ILE A 284 13.54 6.13 3.67
CA ILE A 284 12.20 6.72 3.84
C ILE A 284 11.98 7.18 5.29
N VAL A 285 11.54 8.42 5.48
CA VAL A 285 11.13 8.97 6.77
C VAL A 285 9.71 8.49 7.08
N PHE A 286 9.46 8.04 8.30
CA PHE A 286 8.12 7.62 8.72
C PHE A 286 7.24 8.86 8.99
N PRO A 287 6.11 9.04 8.29
CA PRO A 287 5.27 10.24 8.47
C PRO A 287 4.51 10.23 9.80
N ALA A 288 4.12 11.40 10.30
CA ALA A 288 3.41 11.53 11.58
C ALA A 288 1.94 11.07 11.49
N GLU A 289 1.37 11.21 10.30
CA GLU A 289 0.04 10.79 9.88
C GLU A 289 -0.07 9.28 9.58
N GLY A 290 1.06 8.57 9.51
CA GLY A 290 1.15 7.16 9.10
C GLY A 290 1.80 6.96 7.73
N LEU A 291 2.23 5.73 7.46
CA LEU A 291 2.98 5.35 6.26
C LEU A 291 2.04 4.93 5.13
N ASP A 292 1.93 5.74 4.07
CA ASP A 292 1.23 5.33 2.84
C ASP A 292 1.96 4.15 2.16
N ALA A 293 1.27 3.03 1.99
CA ALA A 293 1.84 1.81 1.43
C ALA A 293 2.36 1.99 -0.02
N ARG A 294 1.86 2.98 -0.78
CA ARG A 294 2.37 3.32 -2.12
C ARG A 294 3.79 3.87 -2.07
N ALA A 295 4.18 4.52 -0.97
CA ALA A 295 5.56 4.91 -0.74
C ALA A 295 6.49 3.70 -0.57
N MET A 296 5.96 2.56 -0.10
CA MET A 296 6.67 1.29 0.09
C MET A 296 6.60 0.34 -1.11
N GLY A 297 6.11 0.82 -2.27
CA GLY A 297 6.02 0.04 -3.50
C GLY A 297 4.64 -0.57 -3.81
N VAL A 298 3.65 -0.45 -2.92
CA VAL A 298 2.33 -1.09 -3.12
C VAL A 298 1.54 -0.40 -4.22
N LYS A 299 1.03 -1.18 -5.18
CA LYS A 299 0.16 -0.75 -6.26
C LYS A 299 -1.27 -1.25 -6.07
N PHE A 300 -2.22 -0.37 -6.37
CA PHE A 300 -3.65 -0.65 -6.33
C PHE A 300 -4.16 -0.81 -7.77
N ASP A 301 -3.51 -1.71 -8.52
CA ASP A 301 -3.58 -1.87 -9.98
C ASP A 301 -4.37 -3.12 -10.44
N TRP A 302 -5.06 -3.82 -9.55
CA TRP A 302 -5.89 -4.97 -9.92
C TRP A 302 -7.20 -4.52 -10.57
N ASP A 303 -7.38 -4.91 -11.83
CA ASP A 303 -8.47 -4.51 -12.73
C ASP A 303 -9.61 -5.55 -12.85
N GLY A 304 -9.45 -6.71 -12.21
CA GLY A 304 -10.28 -7.89 -12.38
C GLY A 304 -9.47 -9.16 -12.68
N THR A 305 -8.22 -9.03 -13.13
CA THR A 305 -7.37 -10.16 -13.54
C THR A 305 -6.08 -10.24 -12.72
N ASP A 306 -5.81 -11.39 -12.10
CA ASP A 306 -4.58 -11.57 -11.31
C ASP A 306 -3.30 -11.54 -12.17
N GLY A 307 -3.39 -11.86 -13.46
CA GLY A 307 -2.26 -11.87 -14.40
C GLY A 307 -1.79 -10.51 -14.92
N THR A 308 -2.54 -9.42 -14.69
CA THR A 308 -2.17 -8.04 -15.07
C THR A 308 -1.71 -7.18 -13.89
N ALA A 309 -2.11 -7.55 -12.67
CA ALA A 309 -1.84 -6.79 -11.45
C ALA A 309 -0.44 -7.04 -10.87
N THR A 310 0.04 -6.13 -10.02
CA THR A 310 1.31 -6.33 -9.28
C THR A 310 1.09 -7.23 -8.07
N ASP A 311 1.95 -8.23 -7.83
CA ASP A 311 1.99 -8.94 -6.54
C ASP A 311 2.68 -8.05 -5.48
N ASN A 312 1.89 -7.54 -4.55
CA ASN A 312 2.34 -6.61 -3.51
C ASN A 312 2.75 -7.28 -2.19
N PHE A 313 2.89 -8.61 -2.14
CA PHE A 313 3.21 -9.31 -0.87
C PHE A 313 4.48 -8.77 -0.20
N THR A 314 5.58 -8.65 -0.95
CA THR A 314 6.86 -8.17 -0.40
C THR A 314 6.83 -6.69 -0.04
N THR A 315 6.19 -5.84 -0.86
CA THR A 315 6.12 -4.38 -0.65
C THR A 315 5.21 -4.02 0.52
N LEU A 316 4.06 -4.68 0.66
CA LEU A 316 3.15 -4.49 1.78
C LEU A 316 3.73 -5.06 3.08
N GLN A 317 4.35 -6.25 3.07
CA GLN A 317 4.99 -6.77 4.27
C GLN A 317 6.20 -5.93 4.70
N ASN A 318 7.01 -5.41 3.77
CA ASN A 318 8.05 -4.42 4.08
C ASN A 318 7.44 -3.16 4.75
N ALA A 319 6.27 -2.69 4.31
CA ALA A 319 5.56 -1.56 4.93
C ALA A 319 5.15 -1.85 6.37
N LEU A 320 4.56 -3.03 6.62
CA LEU A 320 4.14 -3.48 7.95
C LEU A 320 5.33 -3.60 8.91
N SER A 321 6.44 -4.18 8.46
CA SER A 321 7.65 -4.34 9.30
C SER A 321 8.42 -3.03 9.48
N PHE A 322 8.43 -2.12 8.50
CA PHE A 322 9.01 -0.77 8.69
C PHE A 322 8.16 0.08 9.65
N ALA A 323 6.83 -0.02 9.60
CA ALA A 323 5.96 0.59 10.61
C ALA A 323 6.20 -0.02 12.00
N TYR A 324 6.39 -1.34 12.08
CA TYR A 324 6.83 -1.99 13.31
C TYR A 324 8.20 -1.50 13.80
N TYR A 325 9.17 -1.22 12.92
CA TYR A 325 10.47 -0.64 13.32
C TYR A 325 10.31 0.72 14.02
N LYS A 326 9.19 1.41 13.82
CA LYS A 326 8.90 2.74 14.39
C LYS A 326 8.00 2.71 15.62
N THR A 327 7.50 1.55 16.06
CA THR A 327 6.84 1.46 17.36
C THR A 327 7.84 1.70 18.50
N ASN A 328 7.33 2.18 19.63
CA ASN A 328 8.03 2.10 20.92
C ASN A 328 7.22 1.22 21.88
N THR A 329 6.88 0.03 21.39
CA THR A 329 6.18 -1.04 22.09
C THR A 329 7.08 -2.29 22.04
N ARG A 330 7.17 -3.07 23.13
CA ARG A 330 7.91 -4.34 23.19
C ARG A 330 6.98 -5.50 23.53
N SER A 331 7.37 -6.74 23.22
CA SER A 331 6.58 -7.91 23.64
C SER A 331 6.32 -7.88 25.15
N ASP A 332 5.11 -8.27 25.54
CA ASP A 332 4.67 -8.43 26.94
C ASP A 332 4.82 -7.17 27.82
N LEU A 333 5.04 -6.01 27.19
CA LEU A 333 5.24 -4.70 27.81
C LEU A 333 4.40 -3.66 27.08
N GLY A 334 3.89 -2.66 27.81
CA GLY A 334 3.22 -1.51 27.18
C GLY A 334 4.17 -0.67 26.32
N GLY A 335 3.61 0.30 25.59
CA GLY A 335 4.40 1.25 24.82
C GLY A 335 3.65 2.52 24.46
N ALA A 336 4.39 3.55 24.06
CA ALA A 336 3.87 4.91 23.89
C ALA A 336 3.61 5.32 22.42
N LEU A 337 4.11 4.53 21.45
CA LEU A 337 4.01 4.84 20.02
C LEU A 337 3.71 3.56 19.24
N GLY A 338 2.58 3.54 18.53
CA GLY A 338 2.22 2.50 17.57
C GLY A 338 2.60 2.88 16.14
N GLY A 339 2.63 1.89 15.24
CA GLY A 339 2.80 2.09 13.80
C GLY A 339 1.45 2.17 13.11
N LEU A 340 1.34 3.00 12.07
CA LEU A 340 0.16 3.07 11.20
C LEU A 340 0.58 2.93 9.74
N VAL A 341 0.01 1.96 9.04
CA VAL A 341 0.12 1.81 7.58
C VAL A 341 -1.19 2.23 6.94
N LEU A 342 -1.12 3.18 6.01
CA LEU A 342 -2.26 3.70 5.26
C LEU A 342 -2.33 3.00 3.89
N LEU A 343 -3.53 2.53 3.55
CA LEU A 343 -3.86 1.93 2.26
C LEU A 343 -4.68 2.95 1.43
N ALA A 344 -4.41 3.01 0.13
CA ALA A 344 -5.09 3.92 -0.77
C ALA A 344 -6.45 3.38 -1.24
N LYS A 345 -7.23 4.21 -1.94
CA LYS A 345 -8.40 3.77 -2.70
C LYS A 345 -7.97 2.89 -3.88
N GLY A 346 -8.71 1.82 -4.15
CA GLY A 346 -8.45 0.85 -5.23
C GLY A 346 -8.18 -0.56 -4.69
N THR A 347 -7.74 -1.47 -5.57
CA THR A 347 -7.50 -2.88 -5.25
C THR A 347 -6.04 -3.25 -5.44
N ALA A 348 -5.35 -3.63 -4.37
CA ALA A 348 -3.99 -4.17 -4.43
C ALA A 348 -4.02 -5.69 -4.39
N MET A 349 -3.35 -6.36 -5.33
CA MET A 349 -3.21 -7.81 -5.33
C MET A 349 -2.01 -8.25 -4.46
N VAL A 350 -2.15 -9.37 -3.76
CA VAL A 350 -1.18 -9.91 -2.81
C VAL A 350 -1.05 -11.43 -2.96
N GLY A 351 0.19 -11.92 -3.01
CA GLY A 351 0.52 -13.30 -2.65
C GLY A 351 0.40 -14.33 -3.76
N CYS A 352 0.53 -13.97 -5.03
CA CYS A 352 0.68 -14.96 -6.11
C CYS A 352 1.95 -15.81 -5.94
N SER A 353 2.99 -15.20 -5.38
CA SER A 353 4.25 -15.83 -4.96
C SER A 353 4.30 -16.22 -3.47
N GLY A 354 3.24 -15.94 -2.71
CA GLY A 354 3.21 -16.04 -1.26
C GLY A 354 2.80 -17.43 -0.75
N THR A 355 3.67 -18.08 0.02
CA THR A 355 3.39 -19.34 0.73
C THR A 355 3.01 -19.15 2.20
N ALA A 356 3.12 -17.93 2.72
CA ALA A 356 2.86 -17.55 4.11
C ALA A 356 1.90 -16.34 4.17
N ALA A 357 1.35 -16.08 5.35
CA ALA A 357 0.47 -14.94 5.60
C ALA A 357 1.21 -13.59 5.47
N LEU A 358 0.47 -12.52 5.17
CA LEU A 358 0.84 -11.20 5.65
C LEU A 358 0.74 -11.21 7.18
N VAL A 359 1.65 -10.55 7.87
CA VAL A 359 1.63 -10.42 9.33
C VAL A 359 1.59 -8.94 9.67
N SER A 360 0.54 -8.50 10.36
CA SER A 360 0.53 -7.19 11.01
C SER A 360 1.24 -7.32 12.36
N PRO A 361 2.43 -6.71 12.57
CA PRO A 361 3.18 -6.93 13.79
C PRO A 361 2.59 -6.19 14.99
N TYR A 362 3.14 -6.50 16.15
CA TYR A 362 2.74 -5.94 17.43
C TYR A 362 2.74 -4.40 17.44
N GLY A 363 1.62 -3.79 17.86
CA GLY A 363 1.46 -2.33 17.87
C GLY A 363 1.34 -1.66 16.50
N VAL A 364 1.18 -2.41 15.39
CA VAL A 364 0.93 -1.87 14.05
C VAL A 364 -0.56 -1.95 13.71
N LYS A 365 -1.14 -0.81 13.31
CA LYS A 365 -2.50 -0.71 12.75
C LYS A 365 -2.43 -0.49 11.23
N VAL A 366 -3.42 -1.00 10.52
CA VAL A 366 -3.51 -0.95 9.05
C VAL A 366 -4.87 -0.36 8.67
N LYS A 367 -4.88 0.76 7.96
CA LYS A 367 -6.09 1.56 7.72
C LYS A 367 -6.31 1.88 6.24
N GLY A 368 -7.50 1.61 5.71
CA GLY A 368 -7.91 1.99 4.36
C GLY A 368 -8.79 3.25 4.29
N GLN A 369 -9.40 3.45 3.12
CA GLN A 369 -10.31 4.57 2.81
C GLN A 369 -11.79 4.18 2.86
N GLY A 370 -12.11 3.01 3.43
CA GLY A 370 -13.46 2.45 3.57
C GLY A 370 -13.55 0.99 3.13
N ASN A 371 -14.44 0.23 3.77
CA ASN A 371 -14.62 -1.22 3.60
C ASN A 371 -15.09 -1.69 2.20
N TYR A 372 -15.38 -0.77 1.28
CA TYR A 372 -15.60 -1.03 -0.15
C TYR A 372 -14.83 -0.05 -1.06
N THR A 373 -13.93 0.75 -0.47
CA THR A 373 -13.11 1.78 -1.15
C THR A 373 -11.67 1.32 -1.34
N THR A 374 -11.15 0.58 -0.36
CA THR A 374 -9.82 -0.04 -0.36
C THR A 374 -9.99 -1.55 -0.30
N VAL A 375 -9.34 -2.28 -1.20
CA VAL A 375 -9.42 -3.74 -1.28
C VAL A 375 -8.02 -4.35 -1.32
N ILE A 376 -7.79 -5.39 -0.52
CA ILE A 376 -6.64 -6.28 -0.64
C ILE A 376 -7.15 -7.61 -1.22
N LYS A 377 -6.81 -7.85 -2.49
CA LYS A 377 -7.12 -9.09 -3.23
C LYS A 377 -6.01 -10.10 -2.95
N PHE A 378 -6.32 -11.22 -2.30
CA PHE A 378 -5.39 -12.35 -2.30
C PHE A 378 -5.46 -13.07 -3.64
N CYS A 379 -4.29 -13.40 -4.19
CA CYS A 379 -4.17 -14.06 -5.48
C CYS A 379 -4.86 -15.42 -5.46
N ASP A 380 -5.51 -15.83 -6.56
CA ASP A 380 -6.28 -17.08 -6.60
C ASP A 380 -5.36 -18.33 -6.57
N THR A 381 -4.05 -18.15 -6.76
CA THR A 381 -3.00 -19.16 -6.53
C THR A 381 -2.42 -19.15 -5.12
N PHE A 382 -2.89 -18.29 -4.20
CA PHE A 382 -2.38 -18.22 -2.83
C PHE A 382 -2.55 -19.56 -2.10
N SER A 383 -1.57 -19.92 -1.27
CA SER A 383 -1.52 -21.22 -0.58
C SER A 383 -2.83 -21.58 0.13
N ALA A 384 -3.48 -22.66 -0.33
CA ALA A 384 -4.73 -23.17 0.23
C ALA A 384 -4.61 -23.63 1.69
N GLY A 385 -3.39 -23.88 2.19
CA GLY A 385 -3.11 -24.31 3.56
C GLY A 385 -2.49 -23.25 4.47
N ALA A 386 -2.26 -22.03 3.98
CA ALA A 386 -1.78 -20.91 4.79
C ALA A 386 -2.90 -19.93 5.10
N ASN A 387 -2.88 -19.33 6.29
CA ASN A 387 -3.68 -18.14 6.59
C ASN A 387 -3.25 -16.99 5.68
N GLN A 388 -4.16 -16.04 5.43
CA GLN A 388 -3.88 -14.95 4.50
C GLN A 388 -3.33 -13.71 5.21
N TRP A 389 -3.92 -13.33 6.34
CA TRP A 389 -3.46 -12.28 7.23
C TRP A 389 -3.41 -12.77 8.68
N GLU A 390 -2.30 -12.54 9.37
CA GLU A 390 -2.14 -12.84 10.80
C GLU A 390 -1.97 -11.56 11.63
N LEU A 391 -2.67 -11.49 12.76
CA LEU A 391 -2.54 -10.42 13.75
C LEU A 391 -1.50 -10.85 14.79
N CYS A 392 -0.30 -10.27 14.67
CA CYS A 392 0.99 -10.85 15.04
C CYS A 392 1.33 -12.21 14.42
N ASP A 393 2.62 -12.53 14.37
CA ASP A 393 3.10 -13.82 13.87
C ASP A 393 2.65 -14.95 14.81
N LYS A 394 1.91 -15.93 14.29
CA LYS A 394 1.37 -17.00 15.14
C LYS A 394 2.45 -17.84 15.81
N THR A 395 3.65 -17.92 15.24
CA THR A 395 4.76 -18.79 15.71
C THR A 395 5.54 -18.18 16.88
N SER A 396 5.34 -16.88 17.14
CA SER A 396 5.99 -16.18 18.25
C SER A 396 5.50 -16.67 19.61
N HIS A 397 4.20 -16.96 19.77
CA HIS A 397 3.59 -17.30 21.07
C HIS A 397 3.83 -16.22 22.15
N LEU A 398 3.66 -14.95 21.76
CA LEU A 398 3.91 -13.74 22.57
C LEU A 398 2.66 -12.85 22.61
N ALA A 399 2.46 -12.07 23.69
CA ALA A 399 1.25 -11.23 23.83
C ALA A 399 1.23 -10.05 22.84
N CYS A 400 0.23 -9.99 21.98
CA CYS A 400 0.13 -9.01 20.89
C CYS A 400 -0.98 -7.97 21.10
N PHE A 401 -0.67 -6.89 21.81
CA PHE A 401 -1.60 -5.76 21.99
C PHE A 401 -1.68 -4.82 20.77
N GLY A 402 -2.84 -4.18 20.56
CA GLY A 402 -2.96 -2.96 19.73
C GLY A 402 -2.78 -3.09 18.21
N THR A 403 -2.79 -4.29 17.63
CA THR A 403 -2.78 -4.48 16.16
C THR A 403 -4.19 -4.60 15.56
N LEU A 404 -4.52 -3.72 14.61
CA LEU A 404 -5.90 -3.53 14.15
C LEU A 404 -5.95 -3.40 12.62
N LEU A 405 -6.91 -4.07 11.98
CA LEU A 405 -7.29 -3.80 10.59
C LEU A 405 -8.53 -2.90 10.57
N GLU A 406 -8.47 -1.77 9.86
CA GLU A 406 -9.54 -0.76 9.87
C GLU A 406 -9.86 -0.22 8.47
N ASP A 407 -11.13 -0.04 8.12
CA ASP A 407 -11.58 0.66 6.90
C ASP A 407 -11.11 0.04 5.55
N PHE A 408 -11.05 -1.30 5.41
CA PHE A 408 -10.80 -1.94 4.10
C PHE A 408 -11.50 -3.31 3.89
N GLN A 409 -11.41 -3.82 2.67
CA GLN A 409 -11.90 -5.15 2.28
C GLN A 409 -10.74 -6.13 2.12
N ILE A 410 -10.89 -7.38 2.57
CA ILE A 410 -10.05 -8.50 2.12
C ILE A 410 -10.88 -9.39 1.19
N PHE A 411 -10.39 -9.62 -0.02
CA PHE A 411 -11.13 -10.24 -1.11
C PHE A 411 -10.44 -11.48 -1.69
N ASN A 412 -11.22 -12.53 -1.92
CA ASN A 412 -10.87 -13.74 -2.67
C ASN A 412 -12.01 -14.03 -3.66
N VAL A 413 -11.69 -14.57 -4.84
CA VAL A 413 -12.74 -15.02 -5.78
C VAL A 413 -13.45 -16.25 -5.23
N VAL A 414 -14.74 -16.38 -5.55
CA VAL A 414 -15.65 -17.48 -5.17
C VAL A 414 -15.11 -18.88 -5.53
N GLY A 415 -14.26 -18.97 -6.56
CA GLY A 415 -13.61 -20.21 -6.98
C GLY A 415 -12.48 -20.68 -6.05
N THR A 416 -11.88 -19.78 -5.28
CA THR A 416 -10.59 -19.97 -4.58
C THR A 416 -10.80 -20.73 -3.25
N ASN A 417 -10.49 -22.03 -3.25
CA ASN A 417 -10.77 -22.93 -2.13
C ASN A 417 -9.53 -23.12 -1.25
N GLY A 418 -9.58 -22.67 0.01
CA GLY A 418 -8.66 -23.13 1.04
C GLY A 418 -9.07 -24.48 1.63
N ASN A 419 -8.21 -25.03 2.48
CA ASN A 419 -8.63 -26.08 3.42
C ASN A 419 -9.48 -25.49 4.56
N SER A 420 -10.10 -26.35 5.36
CA SER A 420 -11.01 -25.95 6.45
C SER A 420 -10.31 -25.35 7.68
N SER A 421 -8.98 -25.40 7.77
CA SER A 421 -8.19 -24.75 8.83
C SER A 421 -7.65 -23.37 8.43
N ARG A 422 -7.53 -23.06 7.13
CA ARG A 422 -7.20 -21.71 6.63
C ARG A 422 -8.22 -20.71 7.14
N SER A 423 -7.74 -19.54 7.58
CA SER A 423 -8.57 -18.36 7.80
C SER A 423 -8.06 -17.17 6.99
N VAL A 424 -8.96 -16.28 6.55
CA VAL A 424 -8.55 -15.00 5.91
C VAL A 424 -7.80 -14.15 6.93
N VAL A 425 -8.37 -13.96 8.11
CA VAL A 425 -7.69 -13.38 9.27
C VAL A 425 -7.50 -14.46 10.33
N TYR A 426 -6.31 -14.57 10.91
CA TYR A 426 -6.00 -15.53 11.97
C TYR A 426 -5.23 -14.86 13.10
N THR A 427 -5.48 -15.29 14.34
CA THR A 427 -4.54 -15.08 15.44
C THR A 427 -4.80 -16.03 16.61
N ASN A 428 -3.71 -16.43 17.25
CA ASN A 428 -3.63 -17.05 18.57
C ASN A 428 -3.06 -16.09 19.64
N ASN A 429 -2.52 -14.93 19.23
CA ASN A 429 -1.66 -14.09 20.06
C ASN A 429 -2.24 -12.69 20.34
N ALA A 430 -3.29 -12.29 19.62
CA ALA A 430 -3.91 -10.97 19.71
C ALA A 430 -4.55 -10.68 21.08
N GLN A 431 -4.34 -9.46 21.56
CA GLN A 431 -4.74 -8.92 22.87
C GLN A 431 -5.13 -7.43 22.76
N HIS A 432 -5.82 -6.88 23.77
CA HIS A 432 -6.14 -5.44 23.97
C HIS A 432 -6.28 -4.56 22.70
N GLU A 433 -7.53 -4.29 22.29
CA GLU A 433 -7.90 -3.55 21.07
C GLU A 433 -7.46 -4.20 19.75
N ALA A 434 -6.82 -5.38 19.80
CA ALA A 434 -6.50 -6.10 18.59
C ALA A 434 -7.74 -6.73 17.93
N GLY A 435 -7.72 -6.81 16.60
CA GLY A 435 -8.82 -7.36 15.80
C GLY A 435 -9.15 -6.51 14.58
N MET A 436 -10.43 -6.19 14.39
CA MET A 436 -10.94 -5.58 13.15
C MET A 436 -12.05 -4.56 13.40
N ARG A 437 -12.04 -3.44 12.65
CA ARG A 437 -13.07 -2.39 12.70
C ARG A 437 -13.47 -1.90 11.30
N ARG A 438 -14.77 -1.83 10.96
CA ARG A 438 -15.27 -1.39 9.65
C ARG A 438 -14.56 -2.11 8.50
N MET A 439 -14.73 -3.43 8.46
CA MET A 439 -14.05 -4.33 7.52
C MET A 439 -15.07 -5.15 6.72
N ALA A 440 -14.73 -5.54 5.49
CA ALA A 440 -15.49 -6.52 4.70
C ALA A 440 -14.58 -7.69 4.29
N ILE A 441 -15.00 -8.93 4.50
CA ILE A 441 -14.16 -10.11 4.29
C ILE A 441 -14.88 -11.14 3.42
N TYR A 442 -14.22 -11.52 2.33
CA TYR A 442 -14.67 -12.54 1.40
C TYR A 442 -13.64 -13.69 1.38
N PRO A 443 -13.93 -14.84 2.01
CA PRO A 443 -13.01 -15.98 2.13
C PRO A 443 -12.90 -16.86 0.87
N GLY A 444 -13.59 -16.48 -0.22
CA GLY A 444 -13.55 -17.17 -1.50
C GLY A 444 -14.50 -18.36 -1.52
N GLY A 445 -13.98 -19.56 -1.80
CA GLY A 445 -14.75 -20.80 -1.83
C GLY A 445 -14.77 -21.55 -0.50
N CYS A 446 -13.61 -21.74 0.14
CA CYS A 446 -13.44 -22.58 1.34
C CYS A 446 -12.35 -22.04 2.28
N GLY A 447 -12.37 -22.49 3.53
CA GLY A 447 -11.65 -21.85 4.66
C GLY A 447 -12.50 -20.76 5.32
N ARG A 448 -12.12 -20.37 6.54
CA ARG A 448 -12.87 -19.48 7.45
C ARG A 448 -12.69 -17.99 7.12
N GLY A 449 -13.67 -17.17 7.51
CA GLY A 449 -13.56 -15.71 7.51
C GLY A 449 -12.54 -15.20 8.53
N VAL A 450 -12.66 -15.65 9.79
CA VAL A 450 -11.65 -15.37 10.82
C VAL A 450 -11.55 -16.50 11.84
N THR A 451 -10.34 -16.70 12.38
CA THR A 451 -10.06 -17.54 13.55
C THR A 451 -9.37 -16.71 14.63
N TYR A 452 -9.97 -16.72 15.82
CA TYR A 452 -9.49 -16.14 17.05
C TYR A 452 -9.34 -17.27 18.10
N GLU A 453 -8.11 -17.72 18.35
CA GLU A 453 -7.81 -18.87 19.22
C GLU A 453 -7.06 -18.48 20.51
N THR A 454 -7.25 -19.24 21.59
CA THR A 454 -6.47 -19.11 22.83
C THR A 454 -5.05 -19.57 22.57
N GLY A 455 -4.17 -18.62 22.29
CA GLY A 455 -2.73 -18.77 22.49
C GLY A 455 -2.28 -17.93 23.68
N TYR A 456 -1.36 -17.00 23.43
CA TYR A 456 -0.35 -16.66 24.42
C TYR A 456 -0.45 -15.22 24.94
N GLY A 457 -0.03 -15.03 26.20
CA GLY A 457 -0.22 -13.82 26.98
C GLY A 457 -1.40 -13.90 27.98
N GLY A 458 -1.76 -12.76 28.60
CA GLY A 458 -2.79 -12.67 29.63
C GLY A 458 -4.22 -12.49 29.10
N ALA A 459 -5.21 -12.47 29.99
CA ALA A 459 -6.59 -12.15 29.62
C ALA A 459 -6.76 -10.64 29.37
N THR A 460 -7.27 -10.26 28.19
CA THR A 460 -7.59 -8.88 27.80
C THR A 460 -8.91 -8.84 27.00
N TYR A 461 -9.06 -7.96 26.00
CA TYR A 461 -10.19 -7.96 25.08
C TYR A 461 -9.78 -7.87 23.60
N ILE A 462 -10.58 -8.50 22.73
CA ILE A 462 -10.48 -8.47 21.27
C ILE A 462 -11.67 -7.74 20.66
N LEU A 463 -11.49 -7.09 19.51
CA LEU A 463 -12.50 -6.29 18.83
C LEU A 463 -12.92 -6.85 17.47
N LEU A 464 -14.23 -7.05 17.30
CA LEU A 464 -14.93 -7.17 16.03
C LEU A 464 -15.99 -6.06 15.99
N ASP A 465 -15.72 -4.95 15.32
CA ASP A 465 -16.64 -3.80 15.25
C ASP A 465 -17.03 -3.47 13.80
N SER A 466 -18.32 -3.59 13.47
CA SER A 466 -18.85 -3.22 12.15
C SER A 466 -18.18 -4.01 11.03
N VAL A 467 -18.05 -5.32 11.23
CA VAL A 467 -17.36 -6.25 10.32
C VAL A 467 -18.38 -7.10 9.58
N GLU A 468 -18.20 -7.23 8.26
CA GLU A 468 -19.02 -8.10 7.43
C GLU A 468 -18.20 -9.28 6.87
N PHE A 469 -18.71 -10.50 6.98
CA PHE A 469 -18.14 -11.69 6.33
C PHE A 469 -19.15 -12.22 5.31
N LYS A 470 -18.75 -12.32 4.03
CA LYS A 470 -19.65 -12.60 2.90
C LYS A 470 -19.06 -13.65 1.97
N GLY A 471 -19.86 -14.63 1.57
CA GLY A 471 -19.45 -15.65 0.59
C GLY A 471 -18.60 -16.82 1.15
N GLY A 472 -18.43 -17.83 0.31
CA GLY A 472 -17.99 -19.18 0.65
C GLY A 472 -19.06 -20.25 0.38
N LYS A 473 -18.62 -21.45 0.03
CA LYS A 473 -19.47 -22.63 -0.23
C LYS A 473 -19.94 -23.25 1.09
N SER A 474 -20.89 -24.19 1.00
CA SER A 474 -21.32 -25.03 2.14
C SER A 474 -20.22 -26.03 2.55
N ASP A 475 -20.19 -26.38 3.83
CA ASP A 475 -19.14 -27.20 4.46
C ASP A 475 -18.92 -28.57 3.80
N ALA A 476 -19.99 -29.17 3.25
CA ALA A 476 -19.92 -30.42 2.49
C ALA A 476 -19.06 -30.30 1.22
N ASN A 477 -19.02 -29.13 0.59
CA ASN A 477 -18.17 -28.83 -0.57
C ASN A 477 -16.73 -28.41 -0.18
N CYS A 478 -16.46 -28.24 1.13
CA CYS A 478 -15.16 -27.81 1.67
C CYS A 478 -14.48 -28.88 2.56
N GLY A 479 -15.10 -30.04 2.76
CA GLY A 479 -14.58 -31.10 3.64
C GLY A 479 -14.55 -30.70 5.12
N GLY A 480 -15.44 -29.79 5.53
CA GLY A 480 -15.43 -29.15 6.85
C GLY A 480 -15.69 -27.65 6.75
N ALA A 481 -15.31 -26.89 7.77
CA ALA A 481 -15.57 -25.46 7.92
C ALA A 481 -15.43 -24.65 6.62
N GLY A 482 -16.55 -24.15 6.10
CA GLY A 482 -16.64 -23.42 4.84
C GLY A 482 -17.01 -21.95 4.99
N GLY A 483 -16.29 -21.07 4.31
CA GLY A 483 -16.73 -19.70 4.02
C GLY A 483 -16.67 -18.72 5.19
N ALA A 484 -17.66 -17.84 5.27
CA ALA A 484 -17.73 -16.70 6.19
C ALA A 484 -17.71 -17.01 7.71
N GLN A 485 -17.32 -18.22 8.12
CA GLN A 485 -17.27 -18.60 9.54
C GLN A 485 -16.34 -17.67 10.34
N VAL A 486 -16.86 -17.19 11.46
CA VAL A 486 -16.12 -16.51 12.53
C VAL A 486 -15.93 -17.54 13.65
N TYR A 487 -14.70 -17.98 13.91
CA TYR A 487 -14.40 -18.90 15.01
C TYR A 487 -13.70 -18.16 16.15
N ILE A 488 -14.26 -18.26 17.35
CA ILE A 488 -13.75 -17.68 18.60
C ILE A 488 -13.58 -18.82 19.62
N ASN A 489 -12.38 -18.98 20.14
CA ASN A 489 -12.05 -19.98 21.16
C ASN A 489 -11.04 -19.36 22.13
N TYR A 490 -11.45 -18.36 22.91
CA TYR A 490 -10.53 -17.45 23.60
C TYR A 490 -10.45 -17.60 25.14
N GLY A 491 -10.92 -18.74 25.66
CA GLY A 491 -10.65 -19.18 27.04
C GLY A 491 -11.24 -18.25 28.10
N SER A 492 -10.40 -17.46 28.79
CA SER A 492 -10.83 -16.46 29.78
C SER A 492 -10.73 -15.01 29.27
N THR A 493 -10.55 -14.80 27.97
CA THR A 493 -10.40 -13.47 27.35
C THR A 493 -11.77 -12.91 26.95
N GLN A 494 -11.92 -11.58 26.99
CA GLN A 494 -13.14 -10.90 26.53
C GLN A 494 -13.13 -10.75 25.00
N VAL A 495 -14.30 -10.84 24.35
CA VAL A 495 -14.43 -10.50 22.93
C VAL A 495 -15.64 -9.60 22.72
N LEU A 496 -15.42 -8.44 22.12
CA LEU A 496 -16.43 -7.44 21.83
C LEU A 496 -16.85 -7.59 20.36
N VAL A 497 -18.12 -7.96 20.13
CA VAL A 497 -18.66 -8.27 18.80
C VAL A 497 -19.79 -7.29 18.49
N HIS A 498 -19.45 -6.15 17.93
CA HIS A 498 -20.38 -5.08 17.58
C HIS A 498 -20.67 -5.08 16.07
N ASN A 499 -21.94 -4.90 15.68
CA ASN A 499 -22.38 -4.74 14.29
C ASN A 499 -21.82 -5.80 13.31
N LEU A 500 -21.83 -7.07 13.72
CA LEU A 500 -21.32 -8.20 12.94
C LEU A 500 -22.39 -8.70 11.94
N ASN A 501 -22.01 -8.83 10.67
CA ASN A 501 -22.83 -9.43 9.61
C ASN A 501 -22.14 -10.69 9.06
N VAL A 502 -22.82 -11.84 9.03
CA VAL A 502 -22.29 -13.12 8.50
C VAL A 502 -23.25 -13.74 7.50
N SER A 503 -22.91 -13.69 6.20
CA SER A 503 -23.81 -14.09 5.10
C SER A 503 -23.28 -15.23 4.21
N GLY A 504 -24.23 -16.06 3.76
CA GLY A 504 -24.05 -17.24 2.94
C GLY A 504 -23.68 -16.97 1.47
N PHE A 505 -23.87 -17.99 0.66
CA PHE A 505 -24.34 -17.81 -0.72
C PHE A 505 -25.76 -18.37 -0.75
N SER A 506 -26.57 -17.91 -1.71
CA SER A 506 -27.93 -18.41 -1.84
C SER A 506 -27.93 -19.91 -2.17
N SER A 507 -29.05 -20.58 -1.89
CA SER A 507 -29.20 -22.03 -2.09
C SER A 507 -28.82 -22.47 -3.52
N GLY A 508 -29.13 -21.67 -4.54
CA GLY A 508 -28.75 -21.89 -5.94
C GLY A 508 -27.26 -21.69 -6.28
N SER A 509 -26.43 -21.20 -5.35
CA SER A 509 -25.02 -20.88 -5.55
C SER A 509 -24.06 -21.67 -4.64
N GLY A 510 -24.53 -22.80 -4.09
CA GLY A 510 -23.71 -23.74 -3.30
C GLY A 510 -24.33 -24.19 -1.98
N GLY A 511 -25.55 -23.74 -1.66
CA GLY A 511 -26.26 -24.08 -0.43
C GLY A 511 -25.91 -23.19 0.77
N PRO A 512 -26.85 -23.02 1.73
CA PRO A 512 -26.56 -22.32 2.99
C PRO A 512 -25.49 -23.08 3.79
N ARG A 513 -24.71 -22.35 4.60
CA ARG A 513 -23.57 -22.94 5.35
C ARG A 513 -23.99 -23.56 6.67
N ALA A 514 -23.18 -24.47 7.20
CA ALA A 514 -23.47 -25.06 8.50
C ALA A 514 -23.42 -24.01 9.63
N ASN A 515 -22.35 -23.20 9.71
CA ASN A 515 -22.06 -22.36 10.87
C ASN A 515 -21.66 -20.93 10.49
N GLY A 516 -22.13 -19.95 11.27
CA GLY A 516 -21.76 -18.54 11.15
C GLY A 516 -20.68 -18.15 12.17
N LEU A 517 -21.12 -17.76 13.36
CA LEU A 517 -20.29 -17.43 14.51
C LEU A 517 -20.20 -18.64 15.46
N ALA A 518 -19.02 -19.21 15.62
CA ALA A 518 -18.76 -20.29 16.57
C ALA A 518 -17.95 -19.78 17.76
N ILE A 519 -18.42 -20.05 18.99
CA ILE A 519 -17.81 -19.59 20.24
C ILE A 519 -17.59 -20.78 21.17
N ASP A 520 -16.32 -21.17 21.31
CA ASP A 520 -15.87 -22.34 22.07
C ASP A 520 -15.20 -21.96 23.42
N GLY A 521 -15.31 -20.69 23.82
CA GLY A 521 -14.81 -20.15 25.08
C GLY A 521 -14.66 -18.62 25.05
N GLY A 522 -14.50 -18.00 26.22
CA GLY A 522 -14.33 -16.56 26.37
C GLY A 522 -15.57 -15.80 26.89
N PHE A 523 -15.37 -14.54 27.23
CA PHE A 523 -16.42 -13.62 27.70
C PHE A 523 -16.87 -12.73 26.54
N VAL A 524 -17.88 -13.15 25.79
CA VAL A 524 -18.29 -12.50 24.53
C VAL A 524 -19.51 -11.60 24.74
N ASP A 525 -19.42 -10.33 24.37
CA ASP A 525 -20.57 -9.41 24.31
C ASP A 525 -20.91 -9.11 22.84
N ILE A 526 -22.08 -9.56 22.40
CA ILE A 526 -22.58 -9.45 21.02
C ILE A 526 -23.64 -8.35 20.96
N VAL A 527 -23.44 -7.36 20.09
CA VAL A 527 -24.22 -6.12 20.03
C VAL A 527 -24.47 -5.71 18.58
N GLY A 528 -25.64 -6.03 18.03
CA GLY A 528 -25.84 -5.91 16.59
C GLY A 528 -25.25 -7.12 15.88
N PHE A 529 -26.05 -8.17 15.74
CA PHE A 529 -25.68 -9.35 14.94
C PHE A 529 -26.74 -9.59 13.87
N HIS A 530 -26.31 -9.76 12.63
CA HIS A 530 -27.15 -10.17 11.52
C HIS A 530 -26.51 -11.32 10.73
N THR A 531 -27.37 -12.11 10.10
CA THR A 531 -27.00 -13.30 9.36
C THR A 531 -27.97 -13.55 8.21
N GLU A 532 -27.50 -14.22 7.15
CA GLU A 532 -28.33 -14.62 6.02
C GLU A 532 -27.77 -15.91 5.41
N GLN A 533 -28.61 -16.88 5.04
CA GLN A 533 -28.19 -18.12 4.34
C GLN A 533 -27.17 -18.96 5.15
N VAL A 534 -27.38 -19.07 6.46
CA VAL A 534 -26.57 -19.86 7.41
C VAL A 534 -27.50 -20.68 8.32
N ILE A 535 -27.27 -21.99 8.41
CA ILE A 535 -28.13 -22.95 9.11
C ILE A 535 -28.06 -22.78 10.63
N ASN A 536 -26.84 -22.62 11.17
CA ASN A 536 -26.58 -22.27 12.57
C ASN A 536 -25.82 -20.93 12.64
N PRO A 537 -26.52 -19.78 12.64
CA PRO A 537 -25.86 -18.48 12.65
C PRO A 537 -24.93 -18.24 13.83
N VAL A 538 -25.28 -18.72 15.03
CA VAL A 538 -24.40 -18.72 16.20
C VAL A 538 -24.41 -20.11 16.86
N THR A 539 -23.24 -20.72 17.04
CA THR A 539 -23.06 -21.96 17.81
C THR A 539 -22.23 -21.68 19.06
N LEU A 540 -22.81 -21.90 20.24
CA LEU A 540 -22.13 -21.69 21.53
C LEU A 540 -21.71 -23.03 22.13
N ASN A 541 -20.48 -23.10 22.61
CA ASN A 541 -19.82 -24.32 23.07
C ASN A 541 -18.90 -24.01 24.27
N ILE A 542 -19.45 -23.48 25.37
CA ILE A 542 -18.67 -23.06 26.55
C ILE A 542 -18.76 -24.15 27.63
N PRO A 543 -17.71 -24.98 27.83
CA PRO A 543 -17.77 -26.14 28.70
C PRO A 543 -17.50 -25.83 30.18
N THR A 544 -17.94 -26.79 31.02
CA THR A 544 -17.55 -27.08 32.42
C THR A 544 -17.71 -26.01 33.51
N ASP A 545 -17.43 -24.72 33.29
CA ASP A 545 -17.50 -23.69 34.34
C ASP A 545 -17.71 -22.28 33.76
N ILE A 546 -18.48 -21.45 34.47
CA ILE A 546 -18.77 -20.05 34.11
C ILE A 546 -17.52 -19.17 34.18
N SER A 547 -16.48 -19.59 34.93
CA SER A 547 -15.15 -18.96 34.87
C SER A 547 -14.43 -19.14 33.52
N LYS A 548 -14.94 -20.02 32.63
CA LYS A 548 -14.39 -20.31 31.29
C LYS A 548 -15.18 -19.66 30.15
N GLY A 549 -16.20 -18.88 30.49
CA GLY A 549 -16.86 -18.02 29.52
C GLY A 549 -18.31 -17.70 29.86
N MET A 550 -18.76 -16.58 29.30
CA MET A 550 -20.16 -16.18 29.26
C MET A 550 -20.43 -15.47 27.93
N VAL A 551 -21.60 -15.66 27.35
CA VAL A 551 -22.05 -14.94 26.15
C VAL A 551 -23.26 -14.09 26.49
N ARG A 552 -23.19 -12.79 26.24
CA ARG A 552 -24.36 -11.91 26.13
C ARG A 552 -24.61 -11.59 24.67
N ALA A 553 -25.88 -11.56 24.25
CA ALA A 553 -26.27 -11.09 22.93
C ALA A 553 -27.43 -10.10 23.01
N ARG A 554 -27.34 -8.99 22.26
CA ARG A 554 -28.40 -7.97 22.11
C ARG A 554 -28.43 -7.38 20.70
N SER A 555 -29.59 -6.85 20.29
CA SER A 555 -29.81 -6.31 18.94
C SER A 555 -29.51 -7.34 17.85
N VAL A 556 -30.14 -8.51 17.93
CA VAL A 556 -29.83 -9.66 17.05
C VAL A 556 -30.96 -10.00 16.10
N VAL A 557 -30.63 -10.30 14.84
CA VAL A 557 -31.58 -10.49 13.74
C VAL A 557 -31.19 -11.73 12.93
N GLY A 558 -32.10 -12.70 12.83
CA GLY A 558 -31.94 -13.89 11.99
C GLY A 558 -31.92 -13.59 10.49
N GLY A 559 -31.93 -14.66 9.69
CA GLY A 559 -32.00 -14.60 8.23
C GLY A 559 -32.75 -15.79 7.64
N VAL A 560 -32.69 -15.94 6.32
CA VAL A 560 -33.20 -17.17 5.68
C VAL A 560 -32.32 -18.38 5.99
N ASP A 561 -32.91 -19.56 5.91
CA ASP A 561 -32.30 -20.90 6.07
C ASP A 561 -31.80 -21.30 7.49
N CYS A 562 -31.92 -20.45 8.52
CA CYS A 562 -31.51 -20.82 9.89
C CYS A 562 -32.52 -21.71 10.63
N VAL A 563 -32.01 -22.72 11.35
CA VAL A 563 -32.84 -23.52 12.28
C VAL A 563 -33.05 -22.76 13.58
N GLY A 564 -31.97 -22.30 14.21
CA GLY A 564 -32.00 -21.47 15.41
C GLY A 564 -30.92 -20.41 15.36
N LEU A 565 -31.26 -19.14 15.63
CA LEU A 565 -30.32 -18.01 15.59
C LEU A 565 -29.10 -18.25 16.52
N PHE A 566 -29.35 -18.82 17.70
CA PHE A 566 -28.33 -19.41 18.56
C PHE A 566 -28.58 -20.91 18.73
N SER A 567 -27.52 -21.70 18.80
CA SER A 567 -27.56 -23.13 19.12
C SER A 567 -26.57 -23.44 20.24
N LEU A 568 -27.07 -23.90 21.38
CA LEU A 568 -26.26 -24.28 22.55
C LEU A 568 -25.86 -25.76 22.43
N SER A 569 -24.56 -26.06 22.41
CA SER A 569 -24.06 -27.44 22.48
C SER A 569 -24.38 -28.09 23.84
N GLY A 570 -24.41 -29.43 23.88
CA GLY A 570 -24.75 -30.19 25.09
C GLY A 570 -23.75 -30.11 26.25
N VAL A 571 -22.57 -29.51 26.04
CA VAL A 571 -21.59 -29.25 27.11
C VAL A 571 -21.73 -27.86 27.75
N ASN A 572 -22.63 -27.01 27.25
CA ASN A 572 -22.95 -25.74 27.90
C ASN A 572 -23.61 -25.97 29.27
N ILE A 573 -23.20 -25.15 30.24
CA ILE A 573 -23.75 -25.14 31.59
C ILE A 573 -24.91 -24.14 31.71
N ALA A 574 -25.67 -24.22 32.81
CA ALA A 574 -26.71 -23.24 33.12
C ALA A 574 -26.12 -21.83 33.32
N GLY A 575 -26.78 -20.81 32.79
CA GLY A 575 -26.45 -19.40 33.03
C GLY A 575 -25.27 -18.83 32.24
N ASN A 576 -24.59 -19.63 31.40
CA ASN A 576 -23.46 -19.14 30.58
C ASN A 576 -23.89 -18.34 29.33
N PHE A 577 -25.19 -18.30 29.00
CA PHE A 577 -25.73 -17.54 27.88
C PHE A 577 -26.93 -16.68 28.29
N MET A 578 -26.94 -15.42 27.85
CA MET A 578 -28.04 -14.48 28.02
C MET A 578 -28.39 -13.76 26.71
N LEU A 579 -29.68 -13.75 26.37
CA LEU A 579 -30.23 -13.04 25.22
C LEU A 579 -31.07 -11.85 25.68
N SER A 580 -30.72 -10.65 25.20
CA SER A 580 -31.36 -9.37 25.52
C SER A 580 -32.12 -8.81 24.30
N PRO A 581 -33.24 -8.12 24.49
CA PRO A 581 -33.90 -7.38 23.42
C PRO A 581 -33.05 -6.17 22.95
N PRO A 582 -33.30 -5.63 21.74
CA PRO A 582 -34.21 -6.15 20.74
C PRO A 582 -33.67 -7.43 20.08
N MET A 583 -34.58 -8.33 19.70
CA MET A 583 -34.28 -9.61 19.05
C MET A 583 -35.34 -9.91 17.98
N ALA A 584 -34.93 -10.43 16.83
CA ALA A 584 -35.83 -10.71 15.71
C ALA A 584 -35.53 -12.06 15.06
N LEU A 585 -36.59 -12.85 14.85
CA LEU A 585 -36.51 -14.20 14.30
C LEU A 585 -36.09 -14.21 12.81
N ASN A 586 -36.67 -13.28 12.03
CA ASN A 586 -36.35 -12.97 10.63
C ASN A 586 -35.96 -14.18 9.74
N GLY A 587 -36.79 -15.21 9.69
CA GLY A 587 -36.59 -16.39 8.84
C GLY A 587 -36.02 -17.62 9.56
N CYS A 588 -35.45 -17.48 10.76
CA CYS A 588 -35.09 -18.65 11.56
C CYS A 588 -36.34 -19.42 12.04
N THR A 589 -36.21 -20.73 12.27
CA THR A 589 -37.31 -21.53 12.87
C THR A 589 -37.48 -21.28 14.38
N ARG A 590 -36.41 -20.87 15.08
CA ARG A 590 -36.43 -20.46 16.50
C ARG A 590 -35.34 -19.43 16.79
N LEU A 591 -35.42 -18.72 17.92
CA LEU A 591 -34.32 -17.87 18.38
C LEU A 591 -33.19 -18.69 19.00
N VAL A 592 -33.51 -19.67 19.85
CA VAL A 592 -32.48 -20.48 20.53
C VAL A 592 -32.82 -21.96 20.52
N THR A 593 -31.94 -22.74 19.89
CA THR A 593 -31.87 -24.19 20.03
C THR A 593 -31.15 -24.52 21.32
N ASN A 594 -31.87 -24.89 22.39
CA ASN A 594 -31.22 -25.28 23.63
C ASN A 594 -30.88 -26.78 23.62
N GLY A 595 -29.62 -27.09 23.34
CA GLY A 595 -29.07 -28.46 23.42
C GLY A 595 -28.41 -28.80 24.76
N GLN A 596 -28.42 -27.91 25.76
CA GLN A 596 -27.83 -28.16 27.09
C GLN A 596 -28.35 -29.50 27.67
N SER A 597 -27.49 -30.22 28.40
CA SER A 597 -27.90 -31.46 29.06
C SER A 597 -29.08 -31.23 30.02
N GLY A 598 -30.18 -31.97 29.81
CA GLY A 598 -31.43 -31.82 30.56
C GLY A 598 -32.41 -30.76 30.03
N ALA A 599 -32.06 -30.01 28.97
CA ALA A 599 -32.98 -29.04 28.36
C ALA A 599 -34.21 -29.73 27.73
N THR A 600 -35.40 -29.18 27.98
CA THR A 600 -36.68 -29.70 27.46
C THR A 600 -37.42 -28.73 26.53
N THR A 601 -36.94 -27.49 26.39
CA THR A 601 -37.63 -26.41 25.65
C THR A 601 -36.64 -25.58 24.82
N ASN A 602 -37.16 -24.97 23.76
CA ASN A 602 -36.43 -24.05 22.88
C ASN A 602 -37.08 -22.67 22.95
N LEU A 603 -36.33 -21.57 22.76
CA LEU A 603 -36.93 -20.24 22.63
C LEU A 603 -37.38 -20.01 21.18
N THR A 604 -38.67 -20.10 20.92
CA THR A 604 -39.27 -19.98 19.58
C THR A 604 -39.79 -18.58 19.25
N SER A 605 -40.11 -17.76 20.26
CA SER A 605 -40.64 -16.40 20.12
C SER A 605 -39.70 -15.35 20.70
N VAL A 606 -39.85 -14.09 20.26
CA VAL A 606 -39.15 -12.94 20.85
C VAL A 606 -39.55 -12.70 22.30
N SER A 607 -38.63 -12.14 23.09
CA SER A 607 -38.86 -11.67 24.46
C SER A 607 -38.78 -10.15 24.54
N ALA A 608 -39.54 -9.56 25.47
CA ALA A 608 -39.47 -8.14 25.84
C ALA A 608 -38.49 -7.87 27.00
N THR A 609 -37.94 -8.91 27.63
CA THR A 609 -37.00 -8.87 28.76
C THR A 609 -35.73 -9.68 28.46
N ASP A 610 -34.68 -9.47 29.25
CA ASP A 610 -33.49 -10.34 29.25
C ASP A 610 -33.87 -11.79 29.58
N VAL A 611 -33.22 -12.74 28.90
CA VAL A 611 -33.48 -14.18 29.00
C VAL A 611 -32.18 -14.92 29.29
N VAL A 612 -32.06 -15.53 30.47
CA VAL A 612 -30.87 -16.31 30.89
C VAL A 612 -31.13 -17.80 30.71
N PHE A 613 -30.26 -18.50 29.97
CA PHE A 613 -30.52 -19.87 29.55
C PHE A 613 -30.09 -20.90 30.59
N THR A 614 -31.07 -21.62 31.14
CA THR A 614 -30.84 -22.77 32.02
C THR A 614 -31.54 -24.03 31.46
N PRO A 615 -31.10 -25.25 31.85
CA PRO A 615 -31.74 -26.49 31.40
C PRO A 615 -33.21 -26.67 31.87
N ASN A 616 -33.65 -25.94 32.90
CA ASN A 616 -34.97 -26.15 33.51
C ASN A 616 -35.98 -25.07 33.07
N PRO A 617 -37.13 -25.44 32.48
CA PRO A 617 -38.16 -24.48 32.03
C PRO A 617 -38.93 -23.76 33.15
N ARG A 618 -38.59 -23.97 34.44
CA ARG A 618 -39.25 -23.30 35.60
C ARG A 618 -38.53 -22.06 36.13
N ALA A 619 -37.49 -21.59 35.46
CA ALA A 619 -36.69 -20.42 35.85
C ALA A 619 -36.78 -19.24 34.84
N TRP A 620 -37.97 -19.05 34.24
CA TRP A 620 -38.25 -18.11 33.15
C TRP A 620 -39.44 -17.22 33.53
#